data_AF-A0A2V8EE54-F1
#
_entry.id   AF-A0A2V8EE54-F1
#
_cell.length_a   1.000
_cell.length_b   1.000
_cell.length_c   1.000
_cell.angle_alpha   90.00
_cell.angle_beta   90.00
_cell.angle_gamma   90.00
#
_symmetry.space_group_name_H-M   'P 1'
#
loop_
_entity.id
_entity.type
_entity.pdbx_description
1 polymer ?
#
loop_
_entity_poly.entity_id
_entity_poly.type
_entity_poly.pdbx_seq_one_letter_code
_entity_poly.pdbx_strand_id
1 'polypeptide(L)'
;MSRKSRVVGAALAAAGRSLSDWRARTGRRPNFVLHYSAAAPVGRSLSRRRPEATPCARAVVVLRWDDRRDRFFVLTSYPEEDR
;
A
#
# COMPACT_ATOMS: atom_id res chain seq x y z
N MET A 1 -12.44 -13.43 -3.35
CA MET A 1 -11.35 -12.58 -2.83
C MET A 1 -11.58 -11.14 -3.33
N SER A 2 -11.63 -10.13 -2.46
CA SER A 2 -11.91 -8.74 -2.87
C SER A 2 -10.73 -8.14 -3.65
N ARG A 3 -10.99 -7.21 -4.60
CA ARG A 3 -9.93 -6.52 -5.37
C ARG A 3 -8.87 -5.88 -4.47
N LYS A 4 -9.28 -5.30 -3.32
CA LYS A 4 -8.35 -4.72 -2.34
C LYS A 4 -7.33 -5.73 -1.81
N SER A 5 -7.77 -6.93 -1.44
CA SER A 5 -6.87 -7.99 -0.95
C SER A 5 -5.85 -8.42 -2.01
N ARG A 6 -6.25 -8.43 -3.29
CA ARG A 6 -5.34 -8.73 -4.40
C ARG A 6 -4.28 -7.65 -4.60
N VAL A 7 -4.65 -6.38 -4.48
CA VAL A 7 -3.72 -5.24 -4.61
C VAL A 7 -2.68 -5.25 -3.50
N VAL A 8 -3.10 -5.45 -2.25
CA VAL A 8 -2.18 -5.54 -1.11
C VAL A 8 -1.20 -6.69 -1.29
N GLY A 9 -1.68 -7.88 -1.68
CA GLY A 9 -0.81 -9.03 -1.94
C GLY A 9 0.22 -8.76 -3.05
N ALA A 10 -0.21 -8.15 -4.16
CA ALA A 10 0.68 -7.79 -5.26
C ALA A 10 1.70 -6.72 -4.86
N ALA A 11 1.29 -5.70 -4.10
CA ALA A 11 2.18 -4.65 -3.60
C ALA A 11 3.26 -5.23 -2.67
N LEU A 12 2.89 -6.14 -1.77
CA LEU A 12 3.84 -6.84 -0.89
C LEU A 12 4.82 -7.71 -1.68
N ALA A 13 4.35 -8.42 -2.71
CA ALA A 13 5.20 -9.22 -3.58
C ALA A 13 6.20 -8.37 -4.38
N ALA A 14 5.75 -7.22 -4.89
CA ALA A 14 6.58 -6.28 -5.65
C ALA A 14 7.62 -5.55 -4.77
N ALA A 15 7.37 -5.40 -3.48
CA ALA A 15 8.28 -4.71 -2.56
C ALA A 15 9.65 -5.40 -2.42
N GLY A 16 9.67 -6.73 -2.54
CA GLY A 16 10.89 -7.54 -2.54
C GLY A 16 11.83 -7.20 -1.38
N ARG A 17 13.09 -6.87 -1.72
CA ARG A 17 14.18 -6.62 -0.77
C ARG A 17 13.89 -5.46 0.19
N SER A 18 13.23 -4.39 -0.26
CA SER A 18 12.95 -3.22 0.57
C SER A 18 12.04 -3.56 1.77
N LEU A 19 11.06 -4.46 1.57
CA LEU A 19 10.22 -4.97 2.64
C LEU A 19 11.02 -5.87 3.58
N SER A 20 11.87 -6.75 3.04
CA SER A 20 12.74 -7.61 3.85
C SER A 20 13.69 -6.80 4.74
N ASP A 21 14.34 -5.78 4.19
CA ASP A 21 15.25 -4.91 4.91
C ASP A 21 14.51 -4.13 6.01
N TRP A 22 13.30 -3.61 5.71
CA TRP A 22 12.48 -2.94 6.71
C TRP A 22 12.05 -3.88 7.86
N ARG A 23 11.69 -5.13 7.55
CA ARG A 23 11.36 -6.16 8.54
C ARG A 23 12.57 -6.51 9.43
N ALA A 24 13.76 -6.53 8.86
CA ALA A 24 15.00 -6.90 9.56
C ALA A 24 15.55 -5.79 10.47
N ARG A 25 14.99 -4.57 10.41
CA ARG A 25 15.43 -3.45 11.27
C ARG A 25 15.25 -3.79 12.75
N THR A 26 16.25 -3.45 13.54
CA THR A 26 16.19 -3.46 15.01
C THR A 26 15.93 -2.03 15.52
N GLY A 27 15.22 -1.91 16.65
CA GLY A 27 14.85 -0.61 17.19
C GLY A 27 13.71 0.07 16.42
N ARG A 28 13.85 1.37 16.12
CA ARG A 28 12.77 2.18 15.54
C ARG A 28 12.40 1.70 14.13
N ARG A 29 11.17 1.19 13.97
CA ARG A 29 10.56 0.84 12.68
C ARG A 29 9.44 1.82 12.32
N PRO A 30 9.72 2.88 11.53
CA PRO A 30 8.67 3.77 11.05
C PRO A 30 7.72 3.03 10.11
N ASN A 31 6.55 3.61 9.85
CA ASN A 31 5.63 3.06 8.85
C ASN A 31 6.33 2.88 7.51
N PHE A 32 6.05 1.76 6.86
CA PHE A 32 6.59 1.45 5.55
C PHE A 32 5.51 1.72 4.50
N VAL A 33 5.82 2.61 3.55
CA VAL A 33 4.87 3.06 2.53
C VAL A 33 5.24 2.41 1.21
N LEU A 34 4.30 1.66 0.66
CA LEU A 34 4.40 1.02 -0.64
C LEU A 34 3.56 1.78 -1.65
N HIS A 35 4.19 2.19 -2.74
CA HIS A 35 3.50 2.68 -3.93
C HIS A 35 3.46 1.53 -4.94
N TYR A 36 2.26 1.14 -5.35
CA TYR A 36 2.04 0.06 -6.29
C TYR A 36 1.27 0.57 -7.51
N SER A 37 1.73 0.18 -8.70
CA SER A 37 1.07 0.48 -9.98
C SER A 37 0.57 -0.82 -10.59
N ALA A 38 -0.74 -0.92 -10.81
CA ALA A 38 -1.37 -2.05 -11.47
C ALA A 38 -1.51 -1.84 -12.98
N ALA A 39 -1.65 -2.93 -13.74
CA ALA A 39 -1.94 -2.86 -15.18
C ALA A 39 -3.38 -2.42 -15.51
N ALA A 40 -4.28 -2.38 -14.51
CA ALA A 40 -5.68 -2.01 -14.68
C ALA A 40 -6.19 -1.25 -13.45
N PRO A 41 -7.27 -0.45 -13.55
CA PRO A 41 -7.81 0.29 -12.42
C PRO A 41 -8.17 -0.59 -11.22
N VAL A 42 -7.63 -0.22 -10.05
CA VAL A 42 -7.80 -0.92 -8.77
C VAL A 42 -8.83 -0.26 -7.87
N GLY A 43 -9.24 0.96 -8.20
CA GLY A 43 -10.31 1.69 -7.53
C GLY A 43 -10.55 3.05 -8.17
N ARG A 44 -11.10 3.98 -7.39
CA ARG A 44 -11.33 5.36 -7.82
C ARG A 44 -10.82 6.33 -6.76
N SER A 45 -10.41 7.51 -7.19
CA SER A 45 -10.05 8.64 -6.34
C SER A 45 -10.91 9.84 -6.71
N LEU A 46 -11.14 10.71 -5.73
CA LEU A 46 -11.80 11.99 -5.92
C LEU A 46 -10.87 13.09 -5.39
N SER A 47 -10.18 13.75 -6.31
CA SER A 47 -9.38 14.93 -5.98
C SER A 47 -10.25 16.11 -5.53
N ARG A 48 -9.70 16.90 -4.60
CA ARG A 48 -10.37 18.11 -4.10
C ARG A 48 -10.67 19.05 -5.28
N ARG A 49 -11.88 19.61 -5.32
CA ARG A 49 -12.39 20.51 -6.40
C ARG A 49 -12.68 19.80 -7.74
N ARG A 50 -12.51 18.48 -7.86
CA ARG A 50 -13.07 17.71 -8.98
C ARG A 50 -14.48 17.25 -8.59
N PRO A 51 -15.47 17.37 -9.49
CA PRO A 51 -16.83 16.90 -9.22
C PRO A 51 -16.99 15.39 -9.42
N GLU A 52 -16.02 14.72 -10.04
CA GLU A 52 -16.12 13.32 -10.47
C GLU A 52 -14.94 12.48 -9.99
N ALA A 53 -15.24 11.24 -9.59
CA ALA A 53 -14.25 10.27 -9.19
C ALA A 53 -13.62 9.58 -10.41
N THR A 54 -12.30 9.62 -10.53
CA THR A 54 -11.55 9.03 -11.64
C THR A 54 -11.08 7.62 -11.29
N PRO A 55 -11.09 6.66 -12.25
CA PRO A 55 -10.44 5.36 -12.07
C PRO A 55 -8.93 5.50 -11.86
N CYS A 56 -8.37 4.77 -10.89
CA CYS A 56 -6.94 4.83 -10.55
C CYS A 56 -6.31 3.44 -10.62
N ALA A 57 -5.14 3.35 -11.24
CA ALA A 57 -4.33 2.15 -11.30
C ALA A 57 -3.24 2.10 -10.22
N ARG A 58 -2.93 3.23 -9.57
CA ARG A 58 -2.03 3.26 -8.42
C ARG A 58 -2.75 2.99 -7.11
N ALA A 59 -2.01 2.45 -6.15
CA ALA A 59 -2.42 2.33 -4.77
C ALA A 59 -1.25 2.61 -3.82
N VAL A 60 -1.58 3.20 -2.67
CA VAL A 60 -0.70 3.31 -1.51
C VAL A 60 -1.08 2.23 -0.51
N VAL A 61 -0.10 1.49 -0.02
CA VAL A 61 -0.26 0.52 1.09
C VAL A 61 0.70 0.92 2.20
N VAL A 62 0.16 1.17 3.40
CA VAL A 62 0.96 1.54 4.57
C VAL A 62 1.02 0.34 5.51
N LEU A 63 2.23 -0.10 5.82
CA LEU A 63 2.49 -1.14 6.80
C LEU A 63 2.96 -0.52 8.11
N ARG A 64 2.53 -1.12 9.21
CA ARG A 64 3.01 -0.78 10.55
C ARG A 64 3.54 -2.03 11.23
N TRP A 65 4.65 -1.87 11.95
CA TRP A 65 5.19 -2.92 12.79
C TRP A 65 4.43 -3.02 14.12
N ASP A 66 4.19 -4.25 14.58
CA ASP A 66 3.63 -4.58 15.89
C ASP A 66 4.72 -5.27 16.71
N ASP A 67 5.40 -4.51 17.58
CA ASP A 67 6.49 -5.02 18.42
C ASP A 67 6.04 -6.15 19.36
N ARG A 68 4.77 -6.17 19.78
CA ARG A 68 4.26 -7.19 20.69
C ARG A 68 4.10 -8.55 20.01
N ARG A 69 3.91 -8.55 18.70
CA ARG A 69 3.62 -9.76 17.91
C ARG A 69 4.74 -10.12 16.94
N ASP A 70 5.84 -9.37 16.97
CA ASP A 70 7.00 -9.51 16.08
C ASP A 70 6.61 -9.65 14.60
N ARG A 71 5.63 -8.85 14.17
CA ARG A 71 5.08 -8.90 12.81
C ARG A 71 4.56 -7.55 12.39
N PHE A 72 4.35 -7.37 11.09
CA PHE A 72 3.66 -6.19 10.57
C PHE A 72 2.19 -6.47 10.27
N PHE A 73 1.43 -5.40 10.13
CA PHE A 73 0.07 -5.42 9.61
C PHE A 73 -0.15 -4.25 8.65
N VAL A 74 -1.17 -4.37 7.80
CA VAL A 74 -1.59 -3.27 6.92
C VAL A 74 -2.34 -2.26 7.77
N LEU A 75 -1.78 -1.06 7.92
CA LEU A 75 -2.42 0.04 8.63
C LEU A 75 -3.54 0.65 7.79
N THR A 76 -3.29 0.88 6.51
CA THR A 76 -4.29 1.36 5.55
C THR A 76 -3.87 1.06 4.11
N SER A 77 -4.84 1.03 3.20
CA SER A 77 -4.58 0.96 1.76
C SER A 77 -5.66 1.73 0.98
N TYR A 78 -5.27 2.54 0.00
CA TYR A 78 -6.20 3.29 -0.82
C TYR A 78 -5.67 3.49 -2.26
N PRO A 79 -6.56 3.57 -3.27
CA PRO A 79 -6.19 4.03 -4.61
C PRO A 79 -5.78 5.51 -4.59
N GLU A 80 -4.81 5.87 -5.42
CA GLU A 80 -4.31 7.25 -5.56
C GLU A 80 -4.22 7.63 -7.04
N GLU A 81 -4.46 8.90 -7.37
CA GLU A 81 -4.25 9.42 -8.73
C GLU A 81 -2.75 9.47 -9.08
N ASP A 82 -2.42 9.32 -10.37
CA ASP A 82 -1.07 9.65 -10.86
C ASP A 82 -0.84 11.16 -10.67
N ARG A 83 0.20 11.49 -9.89
CA ARG A 83 0.67 12.88 -9.69
C ARG A 83 1.37 13.41 -10.93
#